data_AF-A0A3D3JLY6-F1
#
_entry.id   AF-A0A3D3JLY6-F1
#
_cell.length_a   1.000
_cell.length_b   1.000
_cell.length_c   1.000
_cell.angle_alpha   90.00
_cell.angle_beta   90.00
_cell.angle_gamma   90.00
#
_symmetry.space_group_name_H-M   'P 1'
#
loop_
_entity.id
_entity.type
_entity.pdbx_description
1 polymer ?
#
loop_
_entity_poly.entity_id
_entity_poly.type
_entity_poly.pdbx_seq_one_letter_code
_entity_poly.pdbx_strand_id
1 'polypeptide(L)'
;QSAGKLPVGSFPDGVSTYGCYDMAGNVWEWVADVHQDRWFGVVPWGPERGVLKGGAHGYSLFQARSSYKGFEGLDVTCNDVGFRCAADAVTVE
;
A
#
# COMPACT_ATOMS: atom_id res chain seq x y z
N GLN A 1 -1.58 17.18 -2.48
CA GLN A 1 -2.30 15.97 -2.96
C GLN A 1 -2.87 16.25 -4.33
N SER A 2 -3.00 15.23 -5.18
CA SER A 2 -3.58 15.35 -6.52
C SER A 2 -5.10 15.60 -6.46
N ALA A 3 -5.70 16.05 -7.58
CA ALA A 3 -7.15 16.22 -7.74
C ALA A 3 -7.90 14.91 -8.07
N GLY A 4 -7.17 13.81 -8.29
CA GLY A 4 -7.69 12.49 -8.60
C GLY A 4 -6.57 11.45 -8.67
N LYS A 5 -6.89 10.22 -9.09
CA LYS A 5 -5.88 9.29 -9.62
C LYS A 5 -5.31 9.88 -10.90
N LEU A 6 -4.00 9.77 -11.09
CA LEU A 6 -3.29 10.31 -12.24
C LEU A 6 -2.53 9.20 -12.97
N PRO A 7 -2.17 9.39 -14.26
CA PRO A 7 -1.27 8.48 -14.96
C PRO A 7 -0.01 8.21 -14.13
N VAL A 8 0.48 6.97 -14.13
CA VAL A 8 1.71 6.59 -13.44
C VAL A 8 2.87 7.47 -13.90
N GLY A 9 3.69 7.95 -12.96
CA GLY A 9 4.83 8.81 -13.24
C GLY A 9 4.48 10.29 -13.46
N SER A 10 3.25 10.72 -13.16
CA SER A 10 2.85 12.14 -13.24
C SER A 10 3.65 13.06 -12.30
N PHE A 11 4.37 12.50 -11.32
CA PHE A 11 5.22 13.22 -10.38
C PHE A 11 6.69 12.78 -10.49
N PRO A 12 7.44 13.26 -11.49
CA PRO A 12 8.83 12.85 -11.71
C PRO A 12 9.76 13.21 -10.55
N ASP A 13 9.52 14.34 -9.88
CA ASP A 13 10.30 14.78 -8.72
C ASP A 13 9.99 13.97 -7.44
N GLY A 14 8.93 13.17 -7.46
CA GLY A 14 8.49 12.31 -6.36
C GLY A 14 9.03 10.88 -6.44
N VAL A 15 9.92 10.59 -7.40
CA VAL A 15 10.51 9.26 -7.56
C VAL A 15 11.35 8.90 -6.33
N SER A 16 11.24 7.64 -5.87
CA SER A 16 12.08 7.16 -4.76
C SER A 16 13.56 7.15 -5.16
N THR A 17 14.46 7.06 -4.17
CA THR A 17 15.90 6.87 -4.39
C THR A 17 16.25 5.61 -5.18
N TYR A 18 15.28 4.70 -5.34
CA TYR A 18 15.41 3.45 -6.09
C TYR A 18 14.75 3.50 -7.48
N GLY A 19 14.25 4.67 -7.92
CA GLY A 19 13.58 4.83 -9.20
C GLY A 19 12.10 4.40 -9.20
N CYS A 20 11.49 4.20 -8.03
CA CYS A 20 10.09 3.78 -7.94
C CYS A 20 9.15 4.99 -7.91
N TYR A 21 8.26 5.08 -8.88
CA TYR A 21 7.21 6.09 -8.95
C TYR A 21 5.98 5.72 -8.13
N ASP A 22 5.24 6.75 -7.69
CA ASP A 22 3.92 6.63 -7.06
C ASP A 22 3.90 5.74 -5.81
N MET A 23 5.03 5.65 -5.09
CA MET A 23 5.12 4.92 -3.80
C MET A 23 4.38 5.63 -2.65
N ALA A 24 3.92 6.86 -2.87
CA ALA A 24 3.21 7.70 -1.90
C ALA A 24 2.02 8.40 -2.57
N GLY A 25 0.82 7.82 -2.43
CA GLY A 25 -0.42 8.32 -3.03
C GLY A 25 -0.83 7.57 -4.29
N ASN A 26 -1.67 8.20 -5.11
CA ASN A 26 -2.39 7.58 -6.22
C ASN A 26 -3.38 6.49 -5.75
N VAL A 27 -2.89 5.29 -5.47
CA VAL A 27 -3.68 4.16 -4.94
C VAL A 27 -2.93 3.46 -3.82
N TRP A 28 -3.68 2.88 -2.88
CA TRP A 28 -3.15 1.89 -1.96
C TRP A 28 -2.65 0.69 -2.75
N GLU A 29 -1.56 0.07 -2.31
CA GLU A 29 -1.03 -1.14 -2.94
C GLU A 29 -1.14 -2.33 -1.98
N TRP A 30 -1.79 -3.40 -2.44
CA TRP A 30 -1.75 -4.71 -1.78
C TRP A 30 -0.30 -5.21 -1.67
N VAL A 31 0.04 -5.77 -0.52
CA VAL A 31 1.27 -6.57 -0.32
C VAL A 31 0.92 -7.98 0.14
N ALA A 32 1.88 -8.91 0.03
CA ALA A 32 1.66 -10.32 0.38
C ALA A 32 1.49 -10.56 1.90
N ASP A 33 1.97 -9.64 2.73
CA ASP A 33 1.82 -9.71 4.19
C ASP A 33 0.36 -9.61 4.63
N VAL A 34 0.03 -10.36 5.69
CA VAL A 34 -1.23 -10.28 6.42
C VAL A 34 -1.00 -9.70 7.82
N HIS A 35 -2.03 -9.06 8.36
CA HIS A 35 -2.06 -8.54 9.71
C HIS A 35 -3.20 -9.16 10.50
N GLN A 36 -2.90 -9.56 11.72
CA GLN A 36 -3.89 -10.07 12.66
C GLN A 36 -3.92 -9.19 13.90
N ASP A 37 -5.08 -8.62 14.20
CA ASP A 37 -5.24 -7.77 15.37
C ASP A 37 -5.10 -8.61 16.64
N ARG A 38 -4.38 -8.05 17.62
CA ARG A 38 -4.44 -8.59 18.98
C ARG A 38 -5.71 -8.10 19.64
N TRP A 39 -6.66 -9.00 19.87
CA TRP A 39 -7.91 -8.67 20.53
C TRP A 39 -7.79 -9.00 22.02
N PHE A 40 -7.98 -8.00 22.89
CA PHE A 40 -7.96 -8.20 24.35
C PHE A 40 -9.31 -8.76 24.84
N GLY A 41 -9.69 -9.94 24.34
CA GLY A 41 -10.93 -10.65 24.68
C GLY A 41 -10.73 -12.16 24.85
N VAL A 42 -11.82 -12.92 24.76
CA VAL A 42 -11.84 -14.39 24.97
C VAL A 42 -11.03 -15.14 23.91
N VAL A 43 -10.95 -14.60 22.69
CA VAL A 43 -10.04 -15.07 21.65
C VAL A 43 -8.81 -14.16 21.58
N PRO A 44 -7.59 -14.72 21.55
CA PRO A 44 -6.36 -13.92 21.57
C PRO A 44 -6.12 -13.14 20.28
N TRP A 45 -6.81 -13.48 19.18
CA TRP A 45 -6.55 -12.96 17.84
C TRP A 45 -7.84 -12.60 17.11
N GLY A 46 -7.85 -11.45 16.44
CA GLY A 46 -8.89 -11.05 15.50
C GLY A 46 -8.78 -11.77 14.14
N PRO A 47 -9.67 -11.46 13.19
CA PRO A 47 -9.56 -11.96 11.82
C PRO A 47 -8.28 -11.44 11.14
N GLU A 48 -7.78 -12.21 10.18
CA GLU A 48 -6.71 -11.75 9.30
C GLU A 48 -7.22 -10.65 8.36
N ARG A 49 -6.36 -9.67 8.13
CA ARG A 49 -6.57 -8.54 7.21
C ARG A 49 -5.37 -8.44 6.30
N GLY A 50 -5.58 -8.12 5.03
CA GLY A 50 -4.46 -7.85 4.14
C GLY A 50 -3.84 -6.49 4.47
N VAL A 51 -2.55 -6.34 4.17
CA VAL A 51 -1.82 -5.09 4.39
C VAL A 51 -1.82 -4.24 3.13
N LEU A 52 -2.09 -2.95 3.30
CA LEU A 52 -2.02 -1.92 2.26
C LEU A 52 -0.90 -0.92 2.54
N LYS A 53 -0.22 -0.49 1.48
CA LYS A 53 0.92 0.45 1.54
C LYS A 53 0.75 1.62 0.58
N GLY A 54 1.51 2.69 0.82
CA GLY A 54 1.65 3.83 -0.10
C GLY A 54 0.61 4.95 0.06
N GLY A 55 -0.59 4.66 0.56
CA GLY A 55 -1.67 5.66 0.61
C GLY A 55 -2.33 5.86 -0.75
N ALA A 56 -3.54 6.41 -0.76
CA ALA A 56 -4.26 6.69 -1.99
C ALA A 56 -4.66 8.18 -2.10
N HIS A 57 -5.04 8.58 -3.31
CA HIS A 57 -5.71 9.87 -3.51
C HIS A 57 -6.96 9.97 -2.61
N GLY A 58 -7.14 11.13 -1.97
CA GLY A 58 -8.27 11.38 -1.07
C GLY A 58 -8.00 11.04 0.40
N TYR A 59 -6.84 10.48 0.73
CA TYR A 59 -6.43 10.15 2.10
C TYR A 59 -5.44 11.17 2.68
N SER A 60 -5.20 11.16 3.98
CA SER A 60 -4.28 12.14 4.60
C SER A 60 -2.82 11.93 4.19
N LEU A 61 -2.00 12.99 4.22
CA LEU A 61 -0.54 12.88 4.00
C LEU A 61 0.16 11.96 5.01
N PHE A 62 -0.42 11.80 6.20
CA PHE A 62 0.08 10.88 7.23
C PHE A 62 0.03 9.42 6.76
N GLN A 63 -0.99 9.07 5.99
CA GLN A 63 -1.24 7.74 5.44
C GLN A 63 -0.33 7.42 4.24
N ALA A 64 0.21 8.44 3.58
CA ALA A 64 1.19 8.30 2.49
C ALA A 64 2.63 8.07 2.98
N ARG A 65 2.88 8.06 4.31
CA ARG A 65 4.22 7.79 4.84
C ARG A 65 4.62 6.34 4.60
N SER A 66 5.88 6.12 4.26
CA SER A 66 6.42 4.79 3.95
C SER A 66 6.20 3.74 5.06
N SER A 67 6.17 4.17 6.33
CA SER A 67 5.92 3.28 7.48
C SER A 67 4.44 2.99 7.75
N TYR A 68 3.51 3.78 7.19
CA TYR A 68 2.08 3.60 7.46
C TYR A 68 1.54 2.30 6.84
N LYS A 69 0.72 1.58 7.57
CA LYS A 69 0.04 0.36 7.10
C LYS A 69 -1.47 0.61 7.13
N GLY A 70 -2.12 0.49 5.97
CA GLY A 70 -3.56 0.32 5.88
C GLY A 70 -3.93 -1.15 6.04
N PHE A 71 -5.18 -1.43 6.40
CA PHE A 71 -5.68 -2.79 6.57
C PHE A 71 -7.08 -2.89 5.99
N GLU A 72 -7.32 -3.95 5.23
CA GLU A 72 -8.63 -4.28 4.68
C GLU A 72 -8.90 -5.78 4.78
N GLY A 73 -10.17 -6.19 4.65
CA GLY A 73 -10.51 -7.61 4.53
C GLY A 73 -9.83 -8.26 3.34
N LEU A 74 -9.46 -9.54 3.44
CA LEU A 74 -8.70 -10.25 2.41
C LEU A 74 -9.46 -10.40 1.07
N ASP A 75 -10.78 -10.28 1.10
CA ASP A 75 -11.70 -10.41 -0.04
C ASP A 75 -12.26 -9.06 -0.54
N VAL A 76 -11.82 -7.95 0.06
CA VAL A 76 -12.33 -6.61 -0.28
C VAL A 76 -11.68 -6.11 -1.56
N THR A 77 -12.49 -5.51 -2.43
CA THR A 77 -12.03 -4.74 -3.58
C THR A 77 -12.50 -3.29 -3.44
N CYS A 78 -11.60 -2.33 -3.64
CA CYS A 78 -11.94 -0.91 -3.60
C CYS A 78 -11.33 -0.17 -4.79
N ASN A 79 -11.96 0.93 -5.21
CA ASN A 79 -11.56 1.69 -6.41
C ASN A 79 -10.30 2.55 -6.21
N ASP A 80 -9.76 2.58 -5.00
CA ASP A 80 -8.56 3.27 -4.57
C ASP A 80 -7.44 2.31 -4.15
N VAL A 81 -7.64 0.99 -4.36
CA VAL A 81 -6.66 -0.06 -4.11
C VAL A 81 -6.24 -0.70 -5.43
N GLY A 82 -4.93 -0.79 -5.64
CA GLY A 82 -4.28 -1.50 -6.73
C GLY A 82 -3.17 -2.41 -6.20
N PHE A 83 -2.15 -2.64 -7.03
CA PHE A 83 -1.01 -3.49 -6.68
C PHE A 83 0.21 -3.11 -7.51
N ARG A 84 1.36 -3.58 -7.06
CA ARG A 84 2.63 -3.53 -7.78
C ARG A 84 3.24 -4.93 -7.82
N CYS A 85 3.62 -5.39 -8.99
CA CYS A 85 4.31 -6.65 -9.12
C CYS A 85 5.74 -6.54 -8.56
N ALA A 86 6.19 -7.61 -7.92
CA ALA A 86 7.58 -7.81 -7.54
C ALA A 86 8.07 -9.14 -8.11
N ALA A 87 9.37 -9.24 -8.35
CA ALA A 87 10.04 -10.46 -8.78
C ALA A 87 11.40 -10.54 -8.10
N ASP A 88 11.91 -11.76 -7.95
CA ASP A 88 13.26 -11.97 -7.45
C ASP A 88 14.30 -11.33 -8.36
N ALA A 89 15.39 -10.83 -7.77
CA ALA A 89 16.48 -10.27 -8.53
C ALA A 89 17.13 -11.36 -9.39
N VAL A 90 17.38 -11.06 -10.67
CA VAL A 90 18.16 -11.95 -11.53
C VAL A 90 19.61 -11.93 -11.05
N THR A 91 20.06 -13.03 -10.45
CA THR A 91 21.47 -13.22 -10.11
C THR A 91 22.24 -13.51 -11.39
N VAL A 92 23.18 -12.64 -11.75
CA VAL A 92 24.16 -12.92 -12.80
C VAL A 92 25.39 -13.49 -12.08
N GLU A 93 25.71 -14.76 -12.35
CA GLU A 93 27.00 -15.37 -11.96
C GLU A 93 28.15 -14.83 -12.81
#